data_AF-A0A0A6UBL7-F1
#
_entry.id   AF-A0A0A6UBL7-F1
#
_cell.length_a   1.000
_cell.length_b   1.000
_cell.length_c   1.000
_cell.angle_alpha   90.00
_cell.angle_beta   90.00
_cell.angle_gamma   90.00
#
_symmetry.space_group_name_H-M   'P 1'
#
loop_
_entity.id
_entity.type
_entity.pdbx_description
1 polymer ?
#
loop_
_entity_poly.entity_id
_entity_poly.type
_entity_poly.pdbx_seq_one_letter_code
_entity_poly.pdbx_strand_id
1 'polypeptide(L)'
;MPETPSKYQTLFRGTLNVSVVLIGLASGVAQLTEIPTPVGQWVLTAVFLACLLYFVVRLWQIVFVLKIRELKTDLKDVTELLAMQQAGHRLYRDAIQRISDREKPLFSETLEVLVVIGSDDDGDRFVEKRVTTPEPLVTHRTVRPIVPTHTDRLARLDEISFKTLRPVGGTITALPLEESRLLRVWLIFDPAMATPTEWQLEYRPVGLWRPLRERGWDQLVWEDRLPTASGTPSAFTRFQITFSFPDGDQPPSVKERQGYGRISEPERDARGRWEVVWQDEKPAGRRYVWDLTQS
;
A
#
# COMPACT_ATOMS: atom_id res chain seq x y z
N MET A 1 -19.53 16.09 48.02
CA MET A 1 -19.81 15.53 46.68
C MET A 1 -21.06 14.67 46.80
N PRO A 2 -22.16 14.96 46.08
CA PRO A 2 -23.34 14.14 46.18
C PRO A 2 -23.14 12.86 45.37
N GLU A 3 -23.33 11.72 46.02
CA GLU A 3 -23.29 10.41 45.39
C GLU A 3 -24.41 10.31 44.33
N THR A 4 -24.03 10.18 43.07
CA THR A 4 -24.97 9.84 42.00
C THR A 4 -25.54 8.45 42.28
N PRO A 5 -26.87 8.29 42.44
CA PRO A 5 -27.46 6.98 42.67
C PRO A 5 -27.17 6.06 41.48
N SER A 6 -26.59 4.89 41.76
CA SER A 6 -26.16 3.96 40.73
C SER A 6 -27.38 3.51 39.90
N LYS A 7 -27.26 3.55 38.56
CA LYS A 7 -28.32 3.15 37.61
C LYS A 7 -28.86 1.72 37.82
N TYR A 8 -28.18 0.92 38.64
CA TYR A 8 -28.63 -0.39 39.07
C TYR A 8 -29.83 -0.32 40.05
N GLN A 9 -29.93 0.71 40.89
CA GLN A 9 -31.07 0.88 41.80
C GLN A 9 -32.38 1.20 41.07
N THR A 10 -32.32 1.91 39.95
CA THR A 10 -33.51 2.27 39.15
C THR A 10 -34.05 1.09 38.34
N LEU A 11 -33.18 0.25 37.77
CA LEU A 11 -33.60 -0.96 37.09
C LEU A 11 -34.16 -2.00 38.07
N PHE A 12 -33.56 -2.15 39.24
CA PHE A 12 -34.01 -3.09 40.27
C PHE A 12 -35.33 -2.66 40.92
N ARG A 13 -35.55 -1.35 41.16
CA ARG A 13 -36.86 -0.85 41.64
C ARG A 13 -37.96 -1.00 40.59
N GLY A 14 -37.63 -0.86 39.30
CA GLY A 14 -38.60 -1.05 38.21
C GLY A 14 -39.10 -2.49 38.09
N THR A 15 -38.21 -3.48 38.19
CA THR A 15 -38.61 -4.90 38.19
C THR A 15 -39.35 -5.31 39.46
N LEU A 16 -38.94 -4.78 40.62
CA LEU A 16 -39.59 -5.08 41.91
C LEU A 16 -41.01 -4.51 41.98
N ASN A 17 -41.24 -3.30 41.46
CA ASN A 17 -42.59 -2.73 41.34
C ASN A 17 -43.50 -3.55 40.42
N VAL A 18 -42.96 -4.09 39.31
CA VAL A 18 -43.75 -4.96 38.41
C VAL A 18 -44.06 -6.30 39.07
N SER A 19 -43.13 -6.88 39.82
CA SER A 19 -43.38 -8.09 40.61
C SER A 19 -44.45 -7.87 41.68
N VAL A 20 -44.42 -6.73 42.37
CA VAL A 20 -45.44 -6.35 43.36
C VAL A 20 -46.81 -6.16 42.71
N VAL A 21 -46.88 -5.54 41.52
CA VAL A 21 -48.13 -5.41 40.75
C VAL A 21 -48.63 -6.77 40.26
N LEU A 22 -47.76 -7.67 39.84
CA LEU A 22 -48.13 -9.04 39.43
C LEU A 22 -48.59 -9.91 40.61
N ILE A 23 -47.95 -9.79 41.77
CA ILE A 23 -48.41 -10.46 43.01
C ILE A 23 -49.74 -9.85 43.46
N GLY A 24 -49.92 -8.54 43.33
CA GLY A 24 -51.17 -7.84 43.60
C GLY A 24 -52.30 -8.28 42.68
N LEU A 25 -52.03 -8.45 41.38
CA LEU A 25 -52.99 -8.97 40.40
C LEU A 25 -53.29 -10.46 40.61
N ALA A 26 -52.29 -11.29 40.94
CA ALA A 26 -52.49 -12.69 41.27
C ALA A 26 -53.32 -12.86 42.57
N SER A 27 -53.10 -11.99 43.56
CA SER A 27 -53.89 -11.93 44.81
C SER A 27 -55.34 -11.48 44.55
N GLY A 28 -55.53 -10.46 43.71
CA GLY A 28 -56.87 -10.00 43.30
C GLY A 28 -57.66 -11.04 42.49
N VAL A 29 -56.96 -11.94 41.78
CA VAL A 29 -57.60 -13.02 41.01
C VAL A 29 -57.84 -14.29 41.83
N ALA A 30 -57.07 -14.53 42.89
CA ALA A 30 -57.39 -15.57 43.88
C ALA A 30 -58.71 -15.31 44.61
N GLN A 31 -59.11 -14.03 44.75
CA GLN A 31 -60.40 -13.61 45.30
C GLN A 31 -61.60 -13.80 44.34
N LEU A 32 -61.38 -14.19 43.08
CA LEU A 32 -62.43 -14.44 42.07
C LEU A 32 -62.84 -15.92 41.96
N THR A 33 -62.46 -16.75 42.94
CA THR A 33 -62.71 -18.20 42.96
C THR A 33 -64.19 -18.62 43.10
N GLU A 34 -65.12 -17.67 43.22
CA GLU A 34 -66.57 -17.94 43.32
C GLU A 34 -67.36 -17.75 42.00
N ILE A 35 -66.71 -17.41 40.87
CA ILE A 35 -67.41 -17.29 39.57
C ILE A 35 -67.39 -18.65 38.83
N PRO A 36 -68.55 -19.26 38.52
CA PRO A 36 -68.60 -20.47 37.71
C PRO A 36 -68.38 -20.13 36.23
N THR A 37 -67.95 -21.11 35.43
CA THR A 37 -67.96 -21.18 33.95
C THR A 37 -66.70 -20.68 33.20
N PRO A 38 -66.28 -21.36 32.10
CA PRO A 38 -65.00 -21.27 31.36
C PRO A 38 -64.47 -19.88 30.99
N VAL A 39 -65.29 -18.83 31.04
CA VAL A 39 -64.90 -17.46 30.69
C VAL A 39 -63.84 -16.91 31.65
N GLY A 40 -63.93 -17.23 32.95
CA GLY A 40 -62.91 -16.81 33.93
C GLY A 40 -61.53 -17.42 33.67
N GLN A 41 -61.48 -18.66 33.18
CA GLN A 41 -60.24 -19.35 32.81
C GLN A 41 -59.62 -18.75 31.54
N TRP A 42 -60.43 -18.33 30.56
CA TRP A 42 -59.97 -17.64 29.35
C TRP A 42 -59.39 -16.25 29.64
N VAL A 43 -60.03 -15.49 30.53
CA VAL A 43 -59.50 -14.18 30.94
C VAL A 43 -58.19 -14.34 31.71
N LEU A 44 -58.12 -15.31 32.62
CA LEU A 44 -56.89 -15.60 33.38
C LEU A 44 -55.74 -16.02 32.46
N THR A 45 -55.99 -16.92 31.51
CA THR A 45 -54.98 -17.37 30.54
C THR A 45 -54.53 -16.25 29.61
N ALA A 46 -55.44 -15.39 29.15
CA ALA A 46 -55.11 -14.22 28.33
C ALA A 46 -54.23 -13.21 29.09
N VAL A 47 -54.57 -12.91 30.36
CA VAL A 47 -53.76 -12.05 31.23
C VAL A 47 -52.39 -12.67 31.47
N PHE A 48 -52.34 -13.98 31.77
CA PHE A 48 -51.08 -14.70 31.95
C PHE A 48 -50.20 -14.66 30.68
N LEU A 49 -50.78 -14.90 29.51
CA LEU A 49 -50.08 -14.82 28.21
C LEU A 49 -49.56 -13.41 27.93
N ALA A 50 -50.35 -12.37 28.20
CA ALA A 50 -49.93 -10.99 28.04
C ALA A 50 -48.76 -10.64 28.98
N CYS A 51 -48.83 -11.09 30.24
CA CYS A 51 -47.73 -10.93 31.21
C CYS A 51 -46.47 -11.70 30.80
N LEU A 52 -46.63 -12.93 30.31
CA LEU A 52 -45.51 -13.75 29.82
C LEU A 52 -44.85 -13.09 28.60
N LEU A 53 -45.65 -12.62 27.63
CA LEU A 53 -45.15 -11.93 26.45
C LEU A 53 -44.40 -10.64 26.83
N TYR A 54 -44.96 -9.85 27.74
CA TYR A 54 -44.28 -8.67 28.27
C TYR A 54 -42.92 -9.03 28.91
N PHE A 55 -42.87 -10.11 29.70
CA PHE A 55 -41.63 -10.56 30.32
C PHE A 55 -40.60 -11.03 29.29
N VAL A 56 -41.01 -11.80 28.27
CA VAL A 56 -40.14 -12.24 27.18
C VAL A 56 -39.58 -11.04 26.42
N VAL A 57 -40.42 -10.06 26.06
CA VAL A 57 -39.98 -8.84 25.37
C VAL A 57 -39.01 -8.03 26.24
N ARG A 58 -39.27 -7.91 27.55
CA ARG A 58 -38.37 -7.21 28.47
C ARG A 58 -37.04 -7.92 28.64
N LEU A 59 -37.04 -9.24 28.79
CA LEU A 59 -35.82 -10.04 28.88
C LEU A 59 -35.01 -9.97 27.59
N TRP A 60 -35.68 -10.03 26.43
CA TRP A 60 -35.05 -9.85 25.12
C TRP A 60 -34.42 -8.46 24.97
N GLN A 61 -35.13 -7.40 25.38
CA GLN A 61 -34.57 -6.03 25.38
C GLN A 61 -33.31 -5.92 26.25
N ILE A 62 -33.29 -6.56 27.42
CA ILE A 62 -32.11 -6.57 28.30
C ILE A 62 -30.94 -7.29 27.63
N VAL A 63 -31.16 -8.50 27.10
CA VAL A 63 -30.13 -9.28 26.41
C VAL A 63 -29.60 -8.51 25.19
N PHE A 64 -30.47 -7.90 24.40
CA PHE A 64 -30.10 -7.12 23.23
C PHE A 64 -29.25 -5.89 23.61
N VAL A 65 -29.62 -5.15 24.66
CA VAL A 65 -28.84 -4.01 25.15
C VAL A 65 -27.47 -4.46 25.68
N LEU A 66 -27.41 -5.60 26.37
CA LEU A 66 -26.13 -6.17 26.82
C LEU A 66 -25.24 -6.57 25.65
N LYS A 67 -25.80 -7.25 24.63
CA LYS A 67 -25.05 -7.65 23.44
C LYS A 67 -24.56 -6.45 22.63
N ILE A 68 -25.37 -5.39 22.49
CA ILE A 68 -24.93 -4.14 21.85
C ILE A 68 -23.79 -3.50 22.63
N ARG A 69 -23.82 -3.51 23.96
CA ARG A 69 -22.74 -2.95 24.77
C ARG A 69 -21.45 -3.75 24.59
N GLU A 70 -21.53 -5.08 24.65
CA GLU A 70 -20.40 -5.98 24.39
C GLU A 70 -19.78 -5.70 23.01
N LEU A 71 -20.60 -5.72 21.95
CA LEU A 71 -20.16 -5.42 20.58
C LEU A 71 -19.52 -4.04 20.44
N LYS A 72 -20.03 -3.02 21.16
CA LYS A 72 -19.42 -1.68 21.17
C LYS A 72 -18.06 -1.66 21.85
N THR A 73 -17.88 -2.43 22.91
CA THR A 73 -16.59 -2.56 23.59
C THR A 73 -15.61 -3.28 22.68
N ASP A 74 -16.00 -4.42 22.09
CA ASP A 74 -15.16 -5.19 21.17
C ASP A 74 -14.75 -4.34 19.94
N LEU A 75 -15.70 -3.58 19.37
CA LEU A 75 -15.40 -2.69 18.25
C LEU A 75 -14.40 -1.60 18.66
N LYS A 76 -14.52 -1.06 19.87
CA LYS A 76 -13.58 -0.05 20.39
C LYS A 76 -12.19 -0.65 20.54
N ASP A 77 -12.07 -1.84 21.12
CA ASP A 77 -10.80 -2.52 21.36
C ASP A 77 -10.10 -2.87 20.04
N VAL A 78 -10.85 -3.38 19.05
CA VAL A 78 -10.32 -3.65 17.70
C VAL A 78 -9.88 -2.36 17.00
N THR A 79 -10.65 -1.28 17.14
CA THR A 79 -10.30 0.02 16.55
C THR A 79 -9.04 0.60 17.19
N GLU A 80 -8.90 0.46 18.50
CA GLU A 80 -7.72 0.90 19.25
C GLU A 80 -6.49 0.10 18.85
N LEU A 81 -6.61 -1.22 18.72
CA LEU A 81 -5.54 -2.09 18.25
C LEU A 81 -5.11 -1.74 16.82
N LEU A 82 -6.06 -1.50 15.91
CA LEU A 82 -5.77 -1.08 14.55
C LEU A 82 -5.06 0.28 14.52
N ALA A 83 -5.51 1.23 15.33
CA ALA A 83 -4.88 2.55 15.45
C ALA A 83 -3.43 2.44 15.96
N MET A 84 -3.19 1.58 16.96
CA MET A 84 -1.84 1.30 17.47
C MET A 84 -0.95 0.66 16.40
N GLN A 85 -1.45 -0.33 15.66
CA GLN A 85 -0.70 -0.97 14.58
C GLN A 85 -0.38 0.03 13.45
N GLN A 86 -1.33 0.88 13.07
CA GLN A 86 -1.11 1.92 12.06
C GLN A 86 -0.10 2.96 12.53
N ALA A 87 -0.15 3.37 13.81
CA ALA A 87 0.82 4.28 14.39
C ALA A 87 2.23 3.66 14.41
N GLY A 88 2.35 2.39 14.80
CA GLY A 88 3.61 1.65 14.75
C GLY A 88 4.17 1.54 13.33
N HIS A 89 3.33 1.19 12.36
CA HIS A 89 3.72 1.11 10.94
C HIS A 89 4.22 2.44 10.39
N ARG A 90 3.56 3.55 10.76
CA ARG A 90 4.02 4.91 10.40
C ARG A 90 5.40 5.21 10.98
N LEU A 91 5.62 4.91 12.27
CA LEU A 91 6.92 5.11 12.90
C LEU A 91 8.04 4.31 12.22
N TYR A 92 7.77 3.06 11.83
CA TYR A 92 8.74 2.27 11.07
C TYR A 92 9.02 2.86 9.70
N ARG A 93 7.98 3.27 8.95
CA ARG A 93 8.16 3.95 7.66
C ARG A 93 8.98 5.24 7.81
N ASP A 94 8.68 6.06 8.80
CA ASP A 94 9.41 7.31 9.06
C ASP A 94 10.87 7.05 9.48
N ALA A 95 11.13 5.96 10.21
CA ALA A 95 12.48 5.54 10.53
C ALA A 95 13.26 5.08 9.28
N ILE A 96 12.63 4.26 8.43
CA ILE A 96 13.21 3.80 7.17
C ILE A 96 13.50 4.98 6.24
N GLN A 97 12.55 5.91 6.13
CA GLN A 97 12.71 7.12 5.32
C GLN A 97 13.92 7.93 5.79
N ARG A 98 14.06 8.14 7.10
CA ARG A 98 15.24 8.83 7.67
C ARG A 98 16.56 8.11 7.41
N ILE A 99 16.56 6.77 7.34
CA ILE A 99 17.74 5.98 6.96
C ILE A 99 18.04 6.19 5.48
N SER A 100 17.02 6.07 4.63
CA SER A 100 17.09 6.29 3.18
C SER A 100 17.62 7.69 2.83
N ASP A 101 17.12 8.75 3.48
CA ASP A 101 17.55 10.13 3.23
C ASP A 101 18.99 10.43 3.70
N ARG A 102 19.57 9.55 4.51
CA ARG A 102 20.95 9.65 5.00
C ARG A 102 21.86 8.58 4.40
N GLU A 103 21.33 7.76 3.49
CA GLU A 103 22.05 6.68 2.83
C GLU A 103 23.22 7.26 2.05
N LYS A 104 24.46 7.02 2.50
CA LYS A 104 25.64 7.35 1.72
C LYS A 104 26.00 6.12 0.88
N PRO A 105 26.25 6.26 -0.43
CA PRO A 105 26.69 5.12 -1.23
C PRO A 105 28.05 4.65 -0.73
N LEU A 106 28.01 3.56 0.04
CA LEU A 106 29.15 2.76 0.45
C LEU A 106 29.31 1.59 -0.52
N PHE A 107 29.22 1.91 -1.82
CA PHE A 107 29.30 0.97 -2.91
C PHE A 107 29.56 1.71 -4.22
N SER A 108 30.10 0.97 -5.18
CA SER A 108 30.15 1.36 -6.59
C SER A 108 29.27 0.43 -7.40
N GLU A 109 28.76 0.90 -8.54
CA GLU A 109 27.84 0.12 -9.35
C GLU A 109 27.95 0.36 -10.85
N THR A 110 27.78 -0.70 -11.63
CA THR A 110 27.43 -0.62 -13.04
C THR A 110 25.92 -0.79 -13.21
N LEU A 111 25.30 0.11 -13.98
CA LEU A 111 23.87 0.10 -14.27
C LEU A 111 23.63 -0.02 -15.78
N GLU A 112 22.90 -1.07 -16.17
CA GLU A 112 22.34 -1.24 -17.50
C GLU A 112 20.82 -1.23 -17.41
N VAL A 113 20.17 -0.34 -18.16
CA VAL A 113 18.71 -0.21 -18.16
C VAL A 113 18.19 -0.56 -19.55
N LEU A 114 17.30 -1.54 -19.63
CA LEU A 114 16.48 -1.76 -20.82
C LEU A 114 15.13 -1.06 -20.61
N VAL A 115 14.86 -0.07 -21.44
CA VAL A 115 13.59 0.66 -21.50
C VAL A 115 12.79 0.07 -22.65
N VAL A 116 11.70 -0.62 -22.33
CA VAL A 116 10.82 -1.21 -23.34
C VAL A 116 9.61 -0.29 -23.53
N ILE A 117 9.52 0.28 -24.72
CA ILE A 117 8.31 0.98 -25.18
C ILE A 117 7.36 -0.08 -25.75
N GLY A 118 6.22 -0.28 -25.09
CA GLY A 118 5.20 -1.21 -25.53
C GLY A 118 4.47 -0.72 -26.77
N SER A 119 3.94 -1.64 -27.57
CA SER A 119 2.91 -1.33 -28.57
C SER A 119 1.60 -0.86 -27.93
N ASP A 120 1.39 -1.20 -26.66
CA ASP A 120 0.26 -0.83 -25.81
C ASP A 120 0.76 -0.44 -24.40
N ASP A 121 -0.19 -0.08 -23.52
CA ASP A 121 0.10 0.34 -22.16
C ASP A 121 0.63 -0.77 -21.25
N ASP A 122 0.34 -2.04 -21.55
CA ASP A 122 0.75 -3.20 -20.74
C ASP A 122 2.15 -3.72 -21.14
N GLY A 123 2.61 -3.38 -22.35
CA GLY A 123 3.93 -3.71 -22.87
C GLY A 123 5.06 -2.83 -22.32
N ASP A 124 4.73 -1.72 -21.66
CA ASP A 124 5.68 -0.78 -21.08
C ASP A 124 6.41 -1.42 -19.88
N ARG A 125 7.74 -1.48 -19.92
CA ARG A 125 8.54 -2.01 -18.79
C ARG A 125 9.96 -1.47 -18.76
N PHE A 126 10.53 -1.47 -17.55
CA PHE A 126 11.94 -1.24 -17.30
C PHE A 126 12.58 -2.51 -16.77
N VAL A 127 13.79 -2.77 -17.20
CA VAL A 127 14.65 -3.79 -16.63
C VAL A 127 15.98 -3.16 -16.31
N GLU A 128 16.27 -3.01 -15.03
CA GLU A 128 17.55 -2.52 -14.52
C GLU A 128 18.40 -3.72 -14.11
N LYS A 129 19.49 -3.95 -14.82
CA LYS A 129 20.53 -4.90 -14.44
C LYS A 129 21.65 -4.14 -13.77
N ARG A 130 22.05 -4.62 -12.60
CA ARG A 130 22.97 -3.91 -11.71
C ARG A 130 24.03 -4.88 -11.22
N VAL A 131 25.27 -4.39 -11.21
CA VAL A 131 26.39 -5.05 -10.54
C VAL A 131 26.87 -4.14 -9.44
N THR A 132 26.53 -4.47 -8.20
CA THR A 132 26.91 -3.68 -7.03
C THR A 132 28.18 -4.24 -6.39
N THR A 133 29.19 -3.40 -6.22
CA THR A 133 30.42 -3.69 -5.49
C THR A 133 30.37 -2.99 -4.12
N PRO A 134 30.21 -3.73 -3.01
CA PRO A 134 30.02 -3.15 -1.68
C PRO A 134 31.34 -2.65 -1.06
N GLU A 135 31.25 -1.62 -0.20
CA GLU A 135 32.39 -1.05 0.55
C GLU A 135 31.99 -0.71 2.02
N PRO A 136 32.08 -1.64 3.00
CA PRO A 136 32.43 -3.05 2.88
C PRO A 136 31.21 -3.97 2.69
N LEU A 137 29.99 -3.49 2.97
CA LEU A 137 28.78 -4.30 3.03
C LEU A 137 27.57 -3.46 2.61
N VAL A 138 26.71 -4.02 1.76
CA VAL A 138 25.42 -3.43 1.40
C VAL A 138 24.29 -4.33 1.90
N THR A 139 23.52 -3.82 2.85
CA THR A 139 22.36 -4.52 3.44
C THR A 139 21.04 -4.11 2.80
N HIS A 140 20.97 -2.86 2.35
CA HIS A 140 19.78 -2.28 1.76
C HIS A 140 20.14 -1.20 0.75
N ARG A 141 19.16 -0.80 -0.05
CA ARG A 141 19.28 0.30 -0.99
C ARG A 141 17.94 0.94 -1.33
N THR A 142 17.93 2.25 -1.53
CA THR A 142 16.77 2.94 -2.09
C THR A 142 16.85 3.08 -3.61
N VAL A 143 15.76 2.75 -4.31
CA VAL A 143 15.56 3.00 -5.75
C VAL A 143 14.32 3.86 -6.01
N ARG A 144 14.30 4.55 -7.14
CA ARG A 144 13.19 5.40 -7.61
C ARG A 144 12.67 4.86 -8.94
N PRO A 145 11.60 4.05 -8.94
CA PRO A 145 10.99 3.60 -10.19
C PRO A 145 10.50 4.79 -11.01
N ILE A 146 10.65 4.70 -12.32
CA ILE A 146 10.07 5.67 -13.24
C ILE A 146 8.57 5.38 -13.38
N VAL A 147 7.76 6.38 -13.07
CA VAL A 147 6.29 6.28 -13.06
C VAL A 147 5.67 7.34 -13.96
N PRO A 148 4.45 7.11 -14.49
CA PRO A 148 3.81 8.07 -15.36
C PRO A 148 3.45 9.35 -14.59
N THR A 149 3.98 10.49 -15.04
CA THR A 149 3.74 11.80 -14.41
C THR A 149 2.61 12.59 -15.05
N HIS A 150 2.04 12.08 -16.15
CA HIS A 150 0.96 12.73 -16.89
C HIS A 150 -0.41 12.61 -16.21
N THR A 151 -0.51 11.83 -15.14
CA THR A 151 -1.72 11.76 -14.31
C THR A 151 -1.49 12.55 -13.03
N ASP A 152 -2.49 13.33 -12.60
CA ASP A 152 -2.45 14.07 -11.31
C ASP A 152 -2.48 13.13 -10.08
N ARG A 153 -2.43 11.81 -10.31
CA ARG A 153 -2.52 10.77 -9.30
C ARG A 153 -1.13 10.26 -8.94
N LEU A 154 -0.92 10.01 -7.64
CA LEU A 154 0.27 9.32 -7.16
C LEU A 154 0.24 7.85 -7.56
N ALA A 155 1.25 7.43 -8.31
CA ALA A 155 1.45 6.01 -8.61
C ALA A 155 1.77 5.25 -7.31
N ARG A 156 1.05 4.16 -7.06
CA ARG A 156 1.30 3.30 -5.91
C ARG A 156 2.07 2.04 -6.34
N LEU A 157 2.84 1.45 -5.42
CA LEU A 157 3.60 0.24 -5.75
C LEU A 157 2.70 -0.96 -6.11
N ASP A 158 1.51 -1.07 -5.52
CA ASP A 158 0.55 -2.12 -5.84
C ASP A 158 -0.04 -2.00 -7.26
N GLU A 159 0.12 -0.85 -7.90
CA GLU A 159 -0.28 -0.59 -9.29
C GLU A 159 0.85 -0.87 -10.28
N ILE A 160 2.07 -1.09 -9.79
CA ILE A 160 3.26 -1.33 -10.60
C ILE A 160 3.68 -2.77 -10.37
N SER A 161 3.60 -3.60 -11.41
CA SER A 161 4.17 -4.94 -11.34
C SER A 161 5.67 -4.81 -11.10
N PHE A 162 6.16 -5.35 -9.99
CA PHE A 162 7.55 -5.20 -9.54
C PHE A 162 8.15 -6.58 -9.29
N LYS A 163 9.33 -6.83 -9.86
CA LYS A 163 10.03 -8.09 -9.73
C LYS A 163 11.51 -7.85 -9.49
N THR A 164 12.03 -8.42 -8.42
CA THR A 164 13.44 -8.42 -8.12
C THR A 164 14.01 -9.81 -8.38
N LEU A 165 15.24 -9.86 -8.86
CA LEU A 165 15.97 -11.11 -9.05
C LEU A 165 17.41 -10.90 -8.61
N ARG A 166 17.90 -11.85 -7.81
CA ARG A 166 19.30 -11.97 -7.48
C ARG A 166 19.72 -13.40 -7.86
N PRO A 167 20.36 -13.59 -9.03
CA PRO A 167 20.64 -14.93 -9.52
C PRO A 167 21.50 -15.77 -8.57
N VAL A 168 22.39 -15.13 -7.81
CA VAL A 168 23.33 -15.79 -6.91
C VAL A 168 23.28 -15.18 -5.52
N GLY A 169 23.17 -16.04 -4.51
CA GLY A 169 23.52 -15.69 -3.13
C GLY A 169 22.48 -14.90 -2.35
N GLY A 170 21.19 -15.00 -2.68
CA GLY A 170 20.12 -14.51 -1.80
C GLY A 170 18.83 -14.11 -2.47
N THR A 171 18.00 -13.40 -1.70
CA THR A 171 16.74 -12.78 -2.13
C THR A 171 16.79 -11.26 -1.94
N ILE A 172 15.88 -10.56 -2.60
CA ILE A 172 15.71 -9.11 -2.47
C ILE A 172 14.26 -8.84 -2.09
N THR A 173 14.05 -8.30 -0.90
CA THR A 173 12.73 -7.85 -0.46
C THR A 173 12.54 -6.38 -0.83
N ALA A 174 11.48 -6.06 -1.54
CA ALA A 174 11.14 -4.70 -1.93
C ALA A 174 10.02 -4.14 -1.05
N LEU A 175 10.27 -3.00 -0.41
CA LEU A 175 9.30 -2.31 0.44
C LEU A 175 8.98 -0.92 -0.14
N PRO A 176 7.71 -0.58 -0.35
CA PRO A 176 7.34 0.76 -0.80
C PRO A 176 7.59 1.80 0.28
N LEU A 177 8.19 2.92 -0.12
CA LEU A 177 8.31 4.14 0.66
C LEU A 177 7.50 5.23 -0.04
N GLU A 178 6.59 5.85 0.71
CA GLU A 178 5.81 6.99 0.24
C GLU A 178 6.50 8.27 0.73
N GLU A 179 6.93 9.11 -0.20
CA GLU A 179 7.46 10.43 0.13
C GLU A 179 6.94 11.45 -0.88
N SER A 180 6.28 12.51 -0.40
CA SER A 180 6.11 13.78 -1.13
C SER A 180 5.76 13.64 -2.62
N ARG A 181 4.85 12.71 -2.96
CA ARG A 181 4.35 12.43 -4.32
C ARG A 181 5.26 11.64 -5.26
N LEU A 182 6.39 11.14 -4.80
CA LEU A 182 7.30 10.29 -5.57
C LEU A 182 7.32 8.88 -4.96
N LEU A 183 7.25 7.87 -5.82
CA LEU A 183 7.40 6.49 -5.39
C LEU A 183 8.88 6.17 -5.17
N ARG A 184 9.23 5.77 -3.95
CA ARG A 184 10.53 5.18 -3.61
C ARG A 184 10.32 3.72 -3.21
N VAL A 185 11.33 2.90 -3.46
CA VAL A 185 11.32 1.50 -3.05
C VAL A 185 12.62 1.22 -2.30
N TRP A 186 12.47 0.69 -1.09
CA TRP A 186 13.58 0.22 -0.28
C TRP A 186 13.80 -1.27 -0.54
N LEU A 187 14.94 -1.59 -1.09
CA LEU A 187 15.38 -2.95 -1.38
C LEU A 187 16.23 -3.44 -0.20
N ILE A 188 15.89 -4.59 0.35
CA ILE A 188 16.63 -5.26 1.43
C ILE A 188 17.23 -6.53 0.85
N PHE A 189 18.55 -6.68 0.98
CA PHE A 189 19.29 -7.84 0.49
C PHE A 189 19.49 -8.85 1.61
N ASP A 190 19.04 -10.09 1.39
CA ASP A 190 19.21 -11.18 2.35
C ASP A 190 19.77 -12.45 1.69
N PRO A 191 21.01 -12.86 2.01
CA PRO A 191 21.97 -12.18 2.90
C PRO A 191 22.48 -10.86 2.32
N ALA A 192 23.08 -10.02 3.17
CA ALA A 192 23.72 -8.78 2.73
C ALA A 192 24.84 -9.03 1.70
N MET A 193 25.09 -8.06 0.82
CA MET A 193 26.12 -8.16 -0.22
C MET A 193 27.48 -7.75 0.35
N ALA A 194 28.39 -8.72 0.47
CA ALA A 194 29.78 -8.52 0.91
C ALA A 194 30.80 -8.61 -0.23
N THR A 195 30.37 -9.05 -1.41
CA THR A 195 31.18 -9.18 -2.63
C THR A 195 30.43 -8.58 -3.82
N PRO A 196 31.11 -8.25 -4.93
CA PRO A 196 30.45 -7.85 -6.17
C PRO A 196 29.32 -8.80 -6.54
N THR A 197 28.11 -8.29 -6.68
CA THR A 197 26.90 -9.08 -6.85
C THR A 197 26.04 -8.52 -7.96
N GLU A 198 25.65 -9.39 -8.89
CA GLU A 198 24.67 -9.07 -9.92
C GLU A 198 23.25 -9.24 -9.37
N TRP A 199 22.39 -8.27 -9.70
CA TRP A 199 20.97 -8.34 -9.44
C TRP A 199 20.20 -7.55 -10.49
N GLN A 200 18.90 -7.83 -10.56
CA GLN A 200 18.01 -7.24 -11.53
C GLN A 200 16.74 -6.75 -10.83
N LEU A 201 16.26 -5.62 -11.33
CA LEU A 201 14.98 -5.06 -10.98
C LEU A 201 14.16 -4.85 -12.27
N GLU A 202 12.99 -5.47 -12.34
CA GLU A 202 11.98 -5.22 -13.37
C GLU A 202 10.78 -4.52 -12.76
N TYR A 203 10.29 -3.46 -13.43
CA TYR A 203 9.00 -2.84 -13.09
C TYR A 203 8.21 -2.42 -14.33
N ARG A 204 6.89 -2.46 -14.21
CA ARG A 204 5.94 -2.18 -15.30
C ARG A 204 5.01 -1.03 -14.95
N PRO A 205 5.39 0.23 -15.26
CA PRO A 205 4.53 1.38 -15.09
C PRO A 205 3.53 1.44 -16.25
N VAL A 206 2.30 0.99 -16.01
CA VAL A 206 1.25 0.90 -17.05
C VAL A 206 1.01 2.27 -17.68
N GLY A 207 1.05 2.31 -19.01
CA GLY A 207 0.75 3.50 -19.80
C GLY A 207 1.78 4.62 -19.71
N LEU A 208 2.99 4.34 -19.21
CA LEU A 208 4.07 5.34 -19.15
C LEU A 208 4.30 6.01 -20.52
N TRP A 209 4.34 5.21 -21.58
CA TRP A 209 4.68 5.68 -22.93
C TRP A 209 3.46 6.04 -23.77
N ARG A 210 2.28 6.18 -23.17
CA ARG A 210 1.07 6.61 -23.88
C ARG A 210 1.26 7.96 -24.60
N PRO A 211 1.89 9.00 -24.01
CA PRO A 211 2.17 10.24 -24.72
C PRO A 211 3.01 10.06 -25.99
N LEU A 212 4.03 9.20 -25.93
CA LEU A 212 4.89 8.88 -27.06
C LEU A 212 4.11 8.20 -28.20
N ARG A 213 3.17 7.30 -27.86
CA ARG A 213 2.28 6.63 -28.84
C ARG A 213 1.27 7.58 -29.46
N GLU A 214 0.67 8.46 -28.67
CA GLU A 214 -0.40 9.36 -29.15
C GLU A 214 0.13 10.57 -29.92
N ARG A 215 1.28 11.10 -29.53
CA ARG A 215 1.81 12.38 -30.05
C ARG A 215 3.08 12.21 -30.89
N GLY A 216 3.67 11.02 -30.91
CA GLY A 216 4.97 10.76 -31.54
C GLY A 216 6.17 11.35 -30.79
N TRP A 217 5.96 11.94 -29.61
CA TRP A 217 7.04 12.53 -28.80
C TRP A 217 6.76 12.39 -27.31
N ASP A 218 7.82 12.10 -26.55
CA ASP A 218 7.81 12.12 -25.09
C ASP A 218 9.23 12.35 -24.52
N GLN A 219 9.34 12.46 -23.21
CA GLN A 219 10.58 12.72 -22.50
C GLN A 219 10.81 11.70 -21.39
N LEU A 220 12.02 11.13 -21.34
CA LEU A 220 12.50 10.38 -20.19
C LEU A 220 13.42 11.25 -19.34
N VAL A 221 13.18 11.28 -18.03
CA VAL A 221 14.05 11.95 -17.05
C VAL A 221 14.58 10.92 -16.07
N TRP A 222 15.89 10.89 -15.88
CA TRP A 222 16.56 10.05 -14.89
C TRP A 222 17.44 10.88 -13.98
N GLU A 223 17.33 10.64 -12.68
CA GLU A 223 18.18 11.29 -11.69
C GLU A 223 19.12 10.26 -11.05
N ASP A 224 20.40 10.37 -11.36
CA ASP A 224 21.48 9.55 -10.80
C ASP A 224 21.83 9.99 -9.36
N ARG A 225 21.39 11.17 -8.93
CA ARG A 225 21.54 11.59 -7.53
C ARG A 225 20.62 10.78 -6.65
N LEU A 226 21.14 9.77 -5.95
CA LEU A 226 20.55 9.38 -4.67
C LEU A 226 20.31 10.65 -3.83
N PRO A 227 19.29 10.69 -2.97
CA PRO A 227 19.02 11.81 -2.07
C PRO A 227 20.13 11.91 -1.01
N THR A 228 21.34 12.22 -1.44
CA THR A 228 22.48 12.52 -0.58
C THR A 228 22.70 14.01 -0.56
N ALA A 229 23.21 14.49 0.58
CA ALA A 229 23.61 15.88 0.74
C ALA A 229 24.47 16.32 -0.45
N SER A 230 24.14 17.50 -0.98
CA SER A 230 24.78 18.15 -2.12
C SER A 230 26.30 17.98 -2.13
N GLY A 231 26.85 17.41 -3.21
CA GLY A 231 28.29 17.38 -3.47
C GLY A 231 28.98 16.00 -3.40
N THR A 232 28.25 14.89 -3.26
CA THR A 232 28.84 13.54 -3.33
C THR A 232 28.89 12.99 -4.78
N PRO A 233 29.92 12.22 -5.14
CA PRO A 233 30.05 11.61 -6.46
C PRO A 233 28.97 10.55 -6.72
N SER A 234 28.71 10.24 -8.00
CA SER A 234 27.82 9.14 -8.40
C SER A 234 28.28 7.82 -7.79
N ALA A 235 27.34 6.97 -7.41
CA ALA A 235 27.65 5.57 -7.14
C ALA A 235 27.92 4.79 -8.43
N PHE A 236 27.47 5.29 -9.59
CA PHE A 236 27.64 4.62 -10.86
C PHE A 236 29.05 4.82 -11.42
N THR A 237 29.70 3.71 -11.72
CA THR A 237 30.96 3.65 -12.48
C THR A 237 30.72 3.58 -13.98
N ARG A 238 29.55 3.08 -14.40
CA ARG A 238 29.08 3.05 -15.78
C ARG A 238 27.56 3.05 -15.81
N PHE A 239 26.99 3.81 -16.74
CA PHE A 239 25.55 3.89 -16.94
C PHE A 239 25.19 3.73 -18.41
N GLN A 240 24.40 2.70 -18.74
CA GLN A 240 23.93 2.42 -20.08
C GLN A 240 22.40 2.29 -20.10
N ILE A 241 21.77 2.83 -21.14
CA ILE A 241 20.36 2.66 -21.42
C ILE A 241 20.19 2.12 -22.83
N THR A 242 19.42 1.05 -22.97
CA THR A 242 18.92 0.56 -24.25
C THR A 242 17.44 0.90 -24.35
N PHE A 243 17.07 1.76 -25.30
CA PHE A 243 15.69 2.06 -25.64
C PHE A 243 15.21 1.08 -26.71
N SER A 244 14.20 0.29 -26.40
CA SER A 244 13.63 -0.70 -27.31
C SER A 244 12.22 -0.29 -27.71
N PHE A 245 12.06 0.16 -28.94
CA PHE A 245 10.80 0.60 -29.55
C PHE A 245 10.10 -0.58 -30.25
N PRO A 246 8.76 -0.52 -30.43
CA PRO A 246 8.07 -1.50 -31.25
C PRO A 246 8.56 -1.46 -32.71
N ASP A 247 8.17 -2.46 -33.50
CA ASP A 247 8.40 -2.44 -34.94
C ASP A 247 7.64 -1.27 -35.59
N GLY A 248 8.31 -0.55 -36.48
CA GLY A 248 7.78 0.61 -37.19
C GLY A 248 8.58 0.88 -38.46
N ASP A 249 7.95 1.52 -39.44
CA ASP A 249 8.53 1.74 -40.77
C ASP A 249 9.75 2.68 -40.74
N GLN A 250 9.75 3.65 -39.82
CA GLN A 250 10.85 4.61 -39.67
C GLN A 250 11.63 4.34 -38.38
N PRO A 251 12.95 4.61 -38.39
CA PRO A 251 13.74 4.50 -37.18
C PRO A 251 13.33 5.56 -36.14
N PRO A 252 13.20 5.19 -34.86
CA PRO A 252 12.96 6.15 -33.80
C PRO A 252 14.18 7.06 -33.61
N SER A 253 13.98 8.22 -33.00
CA SER A 253 15.08 9.09 -32.60
C SER A 253 15.08 9.34 -31.09
N VAL A 254 16.25 9.12 -30.49
CA VAL A 254 16.54 9.40 -29.09
C VAL A 254 17.62 10.46 -29.06
N LYS A 255 17.39 11.55 -28.32
CA LYS A 255 18.36 12.62 -28.14
C LYS A 255 18.52 12.96 -26.67
N GLU A 256 19.73 12.84 -26.16
CA GLU A 256 20.07 13.31 -24.82
C GLU A 256 20.36 14.81 -24.85
N ARG A 257 19.74 15.58 -23.94
CA ARG A 257 19.73 17.05 -24.02
C ARG A 257 21.04 17.72 -23.63
N GLN A 258 21.79 17.13 -22.69
CA GLN A 258 22.95 17.76 -22.08
C GLN A 258 24.29 17.32 -22.68
N GLY A 259 24.32 16.31 -23.55
CA GLY A 259 25.53 15.81 -24.20
C GLY A 259 26.48 15.08 -23.25
N TYR A 260 25.96 14.43 -22.21
CA TYR A 260 26.77 13.72 -21.23
C TYR A 260 27.29 12.37 -21.73
N GLY A 261 26.52 11.70 -22.58
CA GLY A 261 26.83 10.36 -23.08
C GLY A 261 26.97 10.29 -24.59
N ARG A 262 27.15 9.07 -25.09
CA ARG A 262 27.16 8.74 -26.53
C ARG A 262 25.90 7.97 -26.90
N ILE A 263 25.34 8.25 -28.07
CA ILE A 263 24.14 7.60 -28.62
C ILE A 263 24.57 6.79 -29.84
N SER A 264 24.13 5.54 -29.93
CA SER A 264 24.29 4.69 -31.12
C SER A 264 23.26 5.06 -32.20
N GLU A 265 23.52 4.65 -33.43
CA GLU A 265 22.47 4.66 -34.45
C GLU A 265 21.36 3.66 -34.08
N PRO A 266 20.10 3.89 -34.51
CA PRO A 266 19.03 2.92 -34.33
C PRO A 266 19.30 1.65 -35.13
N GLU A 267 19.29 0.51 -34.46
CA GLU A 267 19.49 -0.81 -35.06
C GLU A 267 18.26 -1.68 -34.82
N ARG A 268 18.06 -2.73 -35.64
CA ARG A 268 16.98 -3.69 -35.42
C ARG A 268 17.47 -4.90 -34.65
N ASP A 269 16.75 -5.28 -33.61
CA ASP A 269 16.98 -6.53 -32.89
C ASP A 269 16.49 -7.75 -33.71
N ALA A 270 16.77 -8.96 -33.22
CA ALA A 270 16.34 -10.20 -33.85
C ALA A 270 14.80 -10.40 -33.91
N ARG A 271 14.04 -9.57 -33.20
CA ARG A 271 12.56 -9.57 -33.15
C ARG A 271 11.96 -8.45 -34.01
N GLY A 272 12.79 -7.69 -34.73
CA GLY A 272 12.36 -6.56 -35.57
C GLY A 272 12.12 -5.27 -34.80
N ARG A 273 12.37 -5.22 -33.49
CA ARG A 273 12.27 -4.00 -32.68
C ARG A 273 13.43 -3.06 -32.96
N TRP A 274 13.18 -1.77 -32.92
CA TRP A 274 14.25 -0.77 -33.00
C TRP A 274 14.92 -0.60 -31.64
N GLU A 275 16.24 -0.65 -31.59
CA GLU A 275 17.05 -0.43 -30.41
C GLU A 275 17.98 0.77 -30.60
N VAL A 276 18.02 1.64 -29.59
CA VAL A 276 18.95 2.77 -29.52
C VAL A 276 19.66 2.69 -28.18
N VAL A 277 20.99 2.67 -28.20
CA VAL A 277 21.82 2.58 -26.99
C VAL A 277 22.40 3.94 -26.66
N TRP A 278 22.22 4.37 -25.42
CA TRP A 278 22.91 5.52 -24.84
C TRP A 278 23.84 5.04 -23.73
N GLN A 279 25.03 5.64 -23.62
CA GLN A 279 26.00 5.30 -22.57
C GLN A 279 26.77 6.52 -22.02
N ASP A 280 26.96 6.56 -20.71
CA ASP A 280 27.87 7.45 -19.98
C ASP A 280 28.89 6.61 -19.19
N GLU A 281 30.15 6.68 -19.60
CA GLU A 281 31.28 5.97 -18.99
C GLU A 281 31.78 6.64 -17.71
N LYS A 282 31.35 7.87 -17.42
CA LYS A 282 31.74 8.61 -16.21
C LYS A 282 30.54 9.33 -15.60
N PRO A 283 29.54 8.58 -15.09
CA PRO A 283 28.42 9.17 -14.38
C PRO A 283 28.91 10.00 -13.20
N ALA A 284 28.25 11.14 -12.95
CA ALA A 284 28.71 12.11 -11.96
C ALA A 284 27.56 12.70 -11.13
N GLY A 285 26.52 11.90 -10.86
CA GLY A 285 25.36 12.35 -10.09
C GLY A 285 24.58 13.39 -10.88
N ARG A 286 24.29 13.08 -12.15
CA ARG A 286 23.67 14.04 -13.08
C ARG A 286 22.15 13.80 -13.16
N ARG A 287 21.45 14.81 -13.68
CA ARG A 287 20.08 14.66 -14.16
C ARG A 287 20.16 14.48 -15.66
N TYR A 288 19.80 13.29 -16.13
CA TYR A 288 19.79 12.92 -17.54
C TYR A 288 18.39 13.10 -18.10
N VAL A 289 18.33 13.60 -19.33
CA VAL A 289 17.08 13.90 -20.01
C VAL A 289 17.18 13.47 -21.46
N TRP A 290 16.31 12.55 -21.87
CA TRP A 290 16.20 12.10 -23.26
C TRP A 290 14.87 12.51 -23.85
N ASP A 291 14.93 13.14 -25.03
CA ASP A 291 13.78 13.36 -25.89
C ASP A 291 13.64 12.14 -26.81
N LEU A 292 12.46 11.54 -26.79
CA LEU A 292 12.10 10.36 -27.58
C LEU A 292 11.12 10.79 -28.67
N THR A 293 11.34 10.29 -29.88
CA THR A 293 10.42 10.48 -31.01
C THR A 293 10.20 9.18 -31.76
N GLN A 294 8.96 8.95 -32.18
CA GLN A 294 8.55 7.86 -33.05
C GLN A 294 7.46 8.36 -34.01
N SER A 295 7.40 7.78 -35.21
CA SER A 295 6.45 8.14 -36.28
C SER A 295 5.52 6.98 -36.60
#